data_AF-A0A7C1ZKN7-F1
#
_entry.id   AF-A0A7C1ZKN7-F1
#
_cell.length_a   1.000
_cell.length_b   1.000
_cell.length_c   1.000
_cell.angle_alpha   90.00
_cell.angle_beta   90.00
_cell.angle_gamma   90.00
#
_symmetry.space_group_name_H-M   'P 1'
#
loop_
_entity.id
_entity.type
_entity.pdbx_description
1 polymer ?
#
loop_
_entity_poly.entity_id
_entity_poly.type
_entity_poly.pdbx_seq_one_letter_code
_entity_poly.pdbx_strand_id
1 'polypeptide(L)'
;DKLVIEIEEKNPVALVQLRKKYLVDSRGKLIVPVKNTEGFRDRNYLVLTGLNEKEVLARGGVPADVYDQFRQFIAIGGSNGNWFDLGEIREVRWDPLNGLILSYGASNMVIKLGKGSFSLKFSMLRRVMGEISRRNIDEQVKEIDLRCSPRVYISKKHANHLVSG
;
A
#
# COMPACT_ATOMS: atom_id res chain seq x y z
N ASP A 1 50.08 -10.42 3.38
CA ASP A 1 48.78 -10.75 4.00
C ASP A 1 47.66 -9.94 3.38
N LYS A 2 46.50 -10.56 3.07
CA LYS A 2 45.33 -9.89 2.49
C LYS A 2 44.08 -10.22 3.29
N LEU A 3 43.31 -9.18 3.63
CA LEU A 3 41.95 -9.29 4.12
C LEU A 3 41.00 -9.17 2.93
N VAL A 4 40.15 -10.17 2.71
CA VAL A 4 39.09 -10.15 1.71
C VAL A 4 37.77 -9.97 2.44
N ILE A 5 37.04 -8.89 2.11
CA ILE A 5 35.70 -8.61 2.62
C ILE A 5 34.74 -8.71 1.44
N GLU A 6 33.80 -9.64 1.49
CA GLU A 6 32.69 -9.72 0.55
C GLU A 6 31.50 -8.93 1.11
N ILE A 7 31.01 -7.97 0.34
CA ILE A 7 29.82 -7.18 0.67
C ILE A 7 28.70 -7.62 -0.27
N GLU A 8 27.64 -8.22 0.27
CA GLU A 8 26.42 -8.52 -0.47
C GLU A 8 25.38 -7.43 -0.19
N GLU A 9 25.14 -6.56 -1.18
CA GLU A 9 24.07 -5.56 -1.10
C GLU A 9 22.71 -6.23 -1.27
N LYS A 10 21.85 -6.12 -0.25
CA LYS A 10 20.45 -6.56 -0.36
C LYS A 10 19.63 -5.51 -1.10
N ASN A 11 18.75 -5.95 -2.00
CA ASN A 11 17.84 -5.10 -2.77
C ASN A 11 16.45 -5.01 -2.08
N PRO A 12 16.21 -4.00 -1.23
CA PRO A 12 14.89 -3.77 -0.67
C PRO A 12 13.89 -3.30 -1.73
N VAL A 13 12.64 -3.77 -1.61
CA VAL A 13 11.55 -3.39 -2.53
C VAL A 13 10.43 -2.60 -1.83
N ALA A 14 10.35 -2.69 -0.51
CA ALA A 14 9.32 -2.04 0.29
C ALA A 14 9.75 -1.91 1.75
N LEU A 15 8.90 -1.25 2.53
CA LEU A 15 8.98 -1.19 3.98
C LEU A 15 7.83 -1.97 4.62
N VAL A 16 8.10 -2.59 5.76
CA VAL A 16 7.09 -3.16 6.65
C VAL A 16 7.11 -2.40 7.95
N GLN A 17 5.95 -1.90 8.39
CA GLN A 17 5.77 -1.26 9.68
C GLN A 17 5.26 -2.28 10.70
N LEU A 18 6.11 -2.61 11.67
CA LEU A 18 5.74 -3.30 12.91
C LEU A 18 5.77 -2.28 14.07
N ARG A 19 6.36 -2.59 15.23
CA ARG A 19 6.75 -1.52 16.19
C ARG A 19 7.78 -0.56 15.62
N LYS A 20 8.62 -1.05 14.71
CA LYS A 20 9.59 -0.26 13.93
C LYS A 20 9.50 -0.65 12.47
N LYS A 21 10.04 0.21 11.60
CA LYS A 21 10.11 -0.07 10.17
C LYS A 21 11.24 -1.04 9.86
N TYR A 22 10.97 -1.97 8.97
CA TYR A 22 11.95 -2.91 8.43
C TYR A 22 11.96 -2.81 6.91
N LEU A 23 13.15 -2.89 6.31
CA LEU A 23 13.26 -3.15 4.89
C LEU A 23 12.93 -4.61 4.60
N VAL A 24 12.29 -4.86 3.47
CA VAL A 24 12.00 -6.20 2.99
C VAL A 24 12.53 -6.43 1.59
N ASP A 25 13.07 -7.64 1.36
CA ASP A 25 13.56 -8.05 0.05
C ASP A 25 12.42 -8.45 -0.89
N SER A 26 12.76 -8.81 -2.13
CA SER A 26 11.79 -9.24 -3.16
C SER A 26 10.98 -10.49 -2.79
N ARG A 27 11.34 -11.21 -1.72
CA ARG A 27 10.64 -12.39 -1.19
C ARG A 27 9.91 -12.13 0.13
N GLY A 28 9.96 -10.90 0.65
CA GLY A 28 9.28 -10.51 1.88
C GLY A 28 10.08 -10.82 3.14
N LYS A 29 11.36 -11.22 3.00
CA LYS A 29 12.25 -11.45 4.13
C LYS A 29 12.64 -10.11 4.75
N LEU A 30 12.60 -10.02 6.08
CA LEU A 30 13.10 -8.85 6.79
C LEU A 30 14.62 -8.73 6.57
N ILE A 31 15.08 -7.54 6.20
CA ILE A 31 16.50 -7.26 5.99
C ILE A 31 17.11 -6.68 7.27
N VAL A 32 16.83 -5.39 7.54
CA VAL A 32 17.30 -4.67 8.72
C VAL A 32 16.22 -3.71 9.21
N PRO A 33 16.13 -3.46 10.52
CA PRO A 33 15.31 -2.38 11.03
C PRO A 33 15.90 -1.04 10.59
N VAL A 34 15.05 -0.13 10.14
CA VAL A 34 15.44 1.22 9.75
C VAL A 34 15.70 2.02 11.03
N LYS A 35 16.98 2.31 11.30
CA LYS A 35 17.41 3.12 12.45
C LYS A 35 17.30 4.62 12.17
N ASN A 36 17.66 5.05 10.96
CA ASN A 36 17.49 6.41 10.45
C ASN A 36 16.88 6.35 9.06
N THR A 37 15.81 7.11 8.83
CA THR A 37 15.10 7.14 7.54
C THR A 37 15.81 7.96 6.47
N GLU A 38 16.84 8.75 6.83
CA GLU A 38 17.50 9.69 5.92
C GLU A 38 18.08 9.02 4.67
N GLY A 39 18.76 7.88 4.79
CA GLY A 39 19.30 7.16 3.63
C GLY A 39 18.27 6.45 2.75
N PHE A 40 16.98 6.46 3.13
CA PHE A 40 15.89 5.77 2.42
C PHE A 40 14.74 6.70 2.03
N ARG A 41 14.81 7.99 2.38
CA ARG A 41 13.78 8.99 2.04
C ARG A 41 13.60 9.14 0.53
N ASP A 42 14.69 9.04 -0.23
CA ASP A 42 14.68 9.30 -1.67
C ASP A 42 14.06 8.17 -2.52
N ARG A 43 13.81 6.99 -1.93
CA ARG A 43 13.34 5.81 -2.68
C ARG A 43 11.83 5.59 -2.63
N ASN A 44 11.06 6.44 -1.93
CA ASN A 44 9.60 6.39 -1.85
C ASN A 44 9.01 4.97 -1.69
N TYR A 45 9.59 4.18 -0.79
CA TYR A 45 9.11 2.81 -0.56
C TYR A 45 7.67 2.82 -0.04
N LEU A 46 6.82 1.99 -0.66
CA LEU A 46 5.52 1.66 -0.12
C LEU A 46 5.67 0.99 1.25
N VAL A 47 4.81 1.38 2.19
CA VAL A 47 4.82 0.87 3.56
C VAL A 47 3.66 -0.09 3.74
N LEU A 48 3.97 -1.36 4.00
CA LEU A 48 3.01 -2.40 4.36
C LEU A 48 2.80 -2.43 5.89
N THR A 49 1.56 -2.29 6.34
CA THR A 49 1.16 -2.29 7.76
C THR A 49 0.07 -3.32 8.04
N GLY A 50 -0.42 -3.39 9.28
CA GLY A 50 -1.52 -4.28 9.67
C GLY A 50 -1.14 -5.76 9.86
N LEU A 51 0.17 -6.06 9.87
CA LEU A 51 0.68 -7.40 10.06
C LEU A 51 0.77 -7.76 11.55
N ASN A 52 0.65 -9.06 11.86
CA ASN A 52 0.95 -9.58 13.19
C ASN A 52 2.46 -9.58 13.44
N GLU A 53 2.93 -8.67 14.28
CA GLU A 53 4.35 -8.51 14.58
C GLU A 53 5.02 -9.79 15.11
N LYS A 54 4.37 -10.49 16.05
CA LYS A 54 4.95 -11.71 16.64
C LYS A 54 5.19 -12.76 15.58
N GLU A 55 4.23 -12.94 14.68
CA GLU A 55 4.35 -13.89 13.57
C GLU A 55 5.45 -13.49 12.59
N VAL A 56 5.46 -12.23 12.14
CA VAL A 56 6.43 -11.73 11.16
C VAL A 56 7.87 -11.86 11.69
N LEU A 57 8.09 -11.53 12.97
CA LEU A 57 9.40 -11.65 13.60
C LEU A 57 9.81 -13.11 13.80
N ALA A 58 8.89 -13.99 14.22
CA ALA A 58 9.17 -15.41 14.39
C ALA A 58 9.56 -16.10 13.07
N ARG A 59 8.95 -15.69 11.95
CA ARG A 59 9.27 -16.20 10.61
C ARG A 59 10.48 -15.52 9.96
N GLY A 60 10.89 -14.35 10.46
CA GLY A 60 11.91 -13.50 9.83
C GLY A 60 11.44 -12.83 8.52
N GLY A 61 10.14 -12.68 8.32
CA GLY A 61 9.56 -12.20 7.08
C GLY A 61 8.03 -12.11 7.11
N VAL A 62 7.47 -11.41 6.13
CA VAL A 62 6.01 -11.35 5.91
C VAL A 62 5.51 -12.73 5.50
N PRO A 63 4.32 -13.19 5.97
CA PRO A 63 3.70 -14.40 5.46
C PRO A 63 3.62 -14.38 3.93
N ALA A 64 3.99 -15.49 3.28
CA ALA A 64 4.18 -15.55 1.84
C ALA A 64 2.91 -15.18 1.06
N ASP A 65 1.76 -15.69 1.50
CA ASP A 65 0.46 -15.38 0.91
C ASP A 65 0.13 -13.88 0.98
N VAL A 66 0.43 -13.22 2.09
CA VAL A 66 0.24 -11.78 2.26
C VAL A 66 1.20 -11.00 1.36
N TYR A 67 2.46 -11.42 1.31
CA TYR A 67 3.47 -10.73 0.53
C TYR A 67 3.25 -10.86 -0.98
N ASP A 68 2.76 -12.02 -1.42
CA ASP A 68 2.38 -12.24 -2.82
C ASP A 68 1.25 -11.31 -3.25
N GLN A 69 0.24 -11.11 -2.39
CA GLN A 69 -0.84 -10.14 -2.65
C GLN A 69 -0.29 -8.72 -2.80
N PHE A 70 0.59 -8.31 -1.87
CA PHE A 70 1.23 -7.01 -1.90
C PHE A 70 2.09 -6.81 -3.15
N ARG A 71 2.92 -7.79 -3.52
CA ARG A 71 3.74 -7.76 -4.75
C ARG A 71 2.90 -7.67 -6.01
N GLN A 72 1.83 -8.46 -6.12
CA GLN A 72 0.94 -8.40 -7.28
C GLN A 72 0.29 -7.03 -7.41
N PHE A 73 -0.14 -6.45 -6.28
CA PHE A 73 -0.64 -5.08 -6.23
C PHE A 73 0.41 -4.07 -6.73
N ILE A 74 1.66 -4.11 -6.25
CA ILE A 74 2.73 -3.21 -6.71
C ILE A 74 2.97 -3.38 -8.22
N ALA A 75 3.13 -4.62 -8.69
CA ALA A 75 3.41 -4.91 -10.08
C ALA A 75 2.31 -4.38 -11.02
N ILE A 76 1.06 -4.63 -10.66
CA ILE A 76 -0.09 -4.17 -11.45
C ILE A 76 -0.24 -2.65 -11.32
N GLY A 77 -0.17 -2.08 -10.12
CA GLY A 77 -0.27 -0.64 -9.90
C GLY A 77 0.80 0.15 -10.66
N GLY A 78 2.05 -0.31 -10.63
CA GLY A 78 3.16 0.31 -11.35
C GLY A 78 3.09 0.16 -12.88
N SER A 79 2.33 -0.81 -13.38
CA SER A 79 2.18 -1.06 -14.83
C SER A 79 0.97 -0.35 -15.45
N ASN A 80 0.13 0.33 -14.64
CA ASN A 80 -1.15 0.88 -15.09
C ASN A 80 -1.05 2.28 -15.73
N GLY A 81 0.14 2.85 -15.89
CA GLY A 81 0.37 4.19 -16.44
C GLY A 81 0.05 5.31 -15.45
N ASN A 82 -0.05 6.55 -15.93
CA ASN A 82 -0.01 7.75 -15.07
C ASN A 82 -1.32 8.08 -14.34
N TRP A 83 -2.38 7.30 -14.47
CA TRP A 83 -3.68 7.59 -13.81
C TRP A 83 -3.72 7.16 -12.34
N PHE A 84 -2.83 6.26 -11.93
CA PHE A 84 -2.70 5.78 -10.57
C PHE A 84 -1.24 5.84 -10.14
N ASP A 85 -0.90 6.79 -9.30
CA ASP A 85 0.46 6.97 -8.83
C ASP A 85 0.67 6.22 -7.52
N LEU A 86 1.59 5.24 -7.51
CA LEU A 86 1.98 4.57 -6.28
C LEU A 86 2.65 5.56 -5.28
N GLY A 87 3.23 6.65 -5.75
CA GLY A 87 3.80 7.71 -4.92
C GLY A 87 2.76 8.48 -4.09
N GLU A 88 1.50 8.50 -4.53
CA GLU A 88 0.38 9.11 -3.78
C GLU A 88 -0.14 8.18 -2.67
N ILE A 89 0.37 6.96 -2.56
CA ILE A 89 -0.03 6.02 -1.51
C ILE A 89 0.78 6.28 -0.25
N ARG A 90 0.08 6.70 0.80
CA ARG A 90 0.68 6.94 2.13
C ARG A 90 0.88 5.65 2.91
N GLU A 91 -0.05 4.71 2.75
CA GLU A 91 -0.06 3.47 3.50
C GLU A 91 -0.76 2.35 2.71
N VAL A 92 -0.20 1.15 2.79
CA VAL A 92 -0.86 -0.10 2.39
C VAL A 92 -1.06 -0.95 3.62
N ARG A 93 -2.29 -1.05 4.11
CA ARG A 93 -2.63 -1.89 5.25
C ARG A 93 -3.11 -3.26 4.79
N TRP A 94 -2.52 -4.31 5.33
CA TRP A 94 -3.10 -5.66 5.25
C TRP A 94 -4.14 -5.86 6.35
N ASP A 95 -5.25 -6.46 5.99
CA ASP A 95 -6.27 -6.91 6.90
C ASP A 95 -6.60 -8.39 6.61
N PRO A 96 -6.54 -9.30 7.61
CA PRO A 96 -6.74 -10.73 7.36
C PRO A 96 -8.11 -11.06 6.75
N LEU A 97 -9.16 -10.31 7.08
CA LEU A 97 -10.50 -10.52 6.53
C LEU A 97 -10.66 -9.76 5.21
N ASN A 98 -10.23 -8.51 5.19
CA ASN A 98 -10.60 -7.54 4.18
C ASN A 98 -9.58 -7.41 3.04
N GLY A 99 -8.35 -7.92 3.18
CA GLY A 99 -7.26 -7.83 2.22
C GLY A 99 -6.53 -6.49 2.25
N LEU A 100 -6.02 -6.04 1.09
CA LEU A 100 -5.28 -4.77 0.99
C LEU A 100 -6.22 -3.57 1.06
N ILE A 101 -5.87 -2.60 1.91
CA ILE A 101 -6.56 -1.32 2.08
C ILE A 101 -5.53 -0.21 1.94
N LEU A 102 -5.77 0.72 1.03
CA LEU A 102 -4.83 1.80 0.69
C LEU A 102 -5.33 3.11 1.28
N SER A 103 -4.41 3.93 1.79
CA SER A 103 -4.64 5.36 1.98
C SER A 103 -3.99 6.10 0.81
N TYR A 104 -4.80 6.76 -0.02
CA TYR A 104 -4.39 7.32 -1.30
C TYR A 104 -4.65 8.83 -1.39
N GLY A 105 -3.67 9.55 -1.91
CA GLY A 105 -3.77 10.96 -2.27
C GLY A 105 -3.76 11.92 -1.09
N ALA A 106 -3.72 13.22 -1.40
CA ALA A 106 -3.75 14.30 -0.42
C ALA A 106 -4.95 14.21 0.55
N SER A 107 -6.11 13.77 0.05
CA SER A 107 -7.38 13.74 0.76
C SER A 107 -7.54 12.56 1.74
N ASN A 108 -6.54 11.67 1.86
CA ASN A 108 -6.59 10.40 2.59
C ASN A 108 -7.79 9.53 2.18
N MET A 109 -8.06 9.45 0.88
CA MET A 109 -9.12 8.59 0.36
C MET A 109 -8.75 7.13 0.63
N VAL A 110 -9.68 6.38 1.23
CA VAL A 110 -9.48 4.96 1.51
C VAL A 110 -9.90 4.13 0.30
N ILE A 111 -9.00 3.31 -0.22
CA ILE A 111 -9.32 2.35 -1.29
C ILE A 111 -9.27 0.95 -0.70
N LYS A 112 -10.43 0.30 -0.55
CA LYS A 112 -10.52 -1.09 -0.13
C LYS A 112 -10.39 -1.99 -1.35
N LEU A 113 -9.15 -2.37 -1.66
CA LEU A 113 -8.82 -3.19 -2.82
C LEU A 113 -9.13 -4.68 -2.55
N GLY A 114 -8.87 -5.13 -1.32
CA GLY A 114 -9.05 -6.51 -0.90
C GLY A 114 -8.04 -7.50 -1.45
N LYS A 115 -8.46 -8.75 -1.66
CA LYS A 115 -7.57 -9.87 -2.06
C LYS A 115 -7.78 -10.28 -3.50
N GLY A 116 -6.71 -10.56 -4.23
CA GLY A 116 -6.71 -11.13 -5.58
C GLY A 116 -7.42 -10.29 -6.63
N SER A 117 -7.46 -10.82 -7.85
CA SER A 117 -8.14 -10.24 -9.02
C SER A 117 -7.77 -8.77 -9.28
N PHE A 118 -6.52 -8.41 -8.99
CA PHE A 118 -6.10 -7.01 -9.00
C PHE A 118 -6.23 -6.38 -10.39
N SER A 119 -5.97 -7.10 -11.49
CA SER A 119 -6.17 -6.55 -12.84
C SER A 119 -7.61 -6.08 -13.08
N LEU A 120 -8.60 -6.89 -12.69
CA LEU A 120 -10.02 -6.52 -12.79
C LEU A 120 -10.34 -5.32 -11.88
N LYS A 121 -9.85 -5.33 -10.65
CA LYS A 121 -10.10 -4.26 -9.68
C LYS A 121 -9.48 -2.94 -10.09
N PHE A 122 -8.28 -2.95 -10.67
CA PHE A 122 -7.64 -1.76 -11.24
C PHE A 122 -8.40 -1.26 -12.46
N SER A 123 -8.92 -2.15 -13.32
CA SER A 123 -9.80 -1.73 -14.41
C SER A 123 -11.08 -1.03 -13.91
N MET A 124 -11.68 -1.53 -12.82
CA MET A 124 -12.85 -0.90 -12.20
C MET A 124 -12.49 0.42 -11.53
N LEU A 125 -11.38 0.44 -10.78
CA LEU A 125 -10.85 1.63 -10.12
C LEU A 125 -10.57 2.75 -11.11
N ARG A 126 -9.95 2.44 -12.27
CA ARG A 126 -9.68 3.44 -13.32
C ARG A 126 -10.96 4.14 -13.79
N ARG A 127 -12.04 3.37 -14.01
CA ARG A 127 -13.34 3.92 -14.42
C ARG A 127 -13.93 4.82 -13.33
N VAL A 128 -13.85 4.37 -12.08
CA VAL A 128 -14.37 5.12 -10.92
C VAL A 128 -13.59 6.41 -10.68
N MET A 129 -12.26 6.36 -10.71
CA MET A 129 -11.40 7.54 -10.59
C MET A 129 -11.67 8.55 -11.70
N GLY A 130 -11.85 8.08 -12.94
CA GLY A 130 -12.25 8.93 -14.06
C GLY A 130 -13.59 9.64 -13.83
N GLU A 131 -14.59 8.93 -13.30
CA GLU A 131 -15.89 9.54 -12.96
C GLU A 131 -15.82 10.52 -11.77
N ILE A 132 -15.01 10.22 -10.76
CA ILE A 132 -14.78 11.12 -9.61
C ILE A 132 -14.15 12.43 -10.10
N SER A 133 -13.07 12.32 -10.88
CA SER A 133 -12.36 13.48 -11.44
C SER A 133 -13.27 14.29 -12.39
N ARG A 134 -14.01 13.63 -13.30
CA ARG A 134 -14.95 14.30 -14.21
C ARG A 134 -16.04 15.09 -13.47
N ARG A 135 -16.41 14.66 -12.27
CA ARG A 135 -17.42 15.32 -11.43
C ARG A 135 -16.82 16.33 -10.46
N ASN A 136 -15.48 16.46 -10.39
CA ASN A 136 -14.76 17.28 -9.43
C ASN A 136 -15.17 17.01 -7.97
N ILE A 137 -15.29 15.73 -7.60
CA ILE A 137 -15.71 15.32 -6.25
C ILE A 137 -14.60 14.61 -5.46
N ASP A 138 -13.35 14.66 -5.92
CA ASP A 138 -12.20 13.96 -5.32
C ASP A 138 -12.06 14.26 -3.82
N GLU A 139 -12.21 15.52 -3.44
CA GLU A 139 -12.10 15.94 -2.03
C GLU A 139 -13.27 15.45 -1.17
N GLN A 140 -14.43 15.18 -1.78
CA GLN A 140 -15.63 14.69 -1.11
C GLN A 140 -15.59 13.17 -0.95
N VAL A 141 -14.77 12.43 -1.70
CA VAL A 141 -14.73 10.97 -1.60
C VAL A 141 -13.94 10.58 -0.35
N LYS A 142 -14.59 9.80 0.53
CA LYS A 142 -13.97 9.21 1.72
C LYS A 142 -13.40 7.84 1.41
N GLU A 143 -14.17 7.03 0.68
CA GLU A 143 -13.84 5.62 0.48
C GLU A 143 -14.33 5.12 -0.88
N ILE A 144 -13.52 4.27 -1.51
CA ILE A 144 -13.87 3.44 -2.66
C ILE A 144 -13.71 1.97 -2.24
N ASP A 145 -14.78 1.19 -2.30
CA ASP A 145 -14.77 -0.24 -1.99
C ASP A 145 -14.92 -1.11 -3.24
N LEU A 146 -13.83 -1.82 -3.57
CA LEU A 146 -13.70 -2.70 -4.74
C LEU A 146 -13.87 -4.18 -4.37
N ARG A 147 -14.15 -4.50 -3.10
CA ARG A 147 -14.26 -5.90 -2.63
C ARG A 147 -15.55 -6.55 -3.11
N CYS A 148 -16.57 -5.75 -3.42
CA CYS A 148 -17.91 -6.19 -3.78
C CYS A 148 -18.12 -6.34 -5.30
N SER A 149 -17.14 -6.88 -6.01
CA SER A 149 -17.21 -7.08 -7.48
C SER A 149 -18.49 -7.84 -7.89
N PRO A 150 -19.20 -7.43 -8.96
CA PRO A 150 -18.83 -6.43 -9.97
C PRO A 150 -19.19 -4.98 -9.60
N ARG A 151 -19.67 -4.70 -8.39
CA ARG A 151 -20.07 -3.35 -7.97
C ARG A 151 -18.91 -2.64 -7.26
N VAL A 152 -18.87 -1.31 -7.40
CA VAL A 152 -18.01 -0.43 -6.61
C VAL A 152 -18.88 0.46 -5.76
N TYR A 153 -18.59 0.51 -4.46
CA TYR A 153 -19.28 1.39 -3.54
C TYR A 153 -18.40 2.60 -3.23
N ILE A 154 -18.99 3.80 -3.28
CA ILE A 154 -18.30 5.04 -3.00
C ILE A 154 -18.99 5.71 -1.82
N SER A 155 -18.25 5.99 -0.77
CA SER A 155 -18.73 6.78 0.37
C SER A 155 -18.16 8.19 0.32
N LYS A 156 -18.99 9.19 0.58
CA LYS A 156 -18.56 10.58 0.70
C LYS A 156 -18.16 10.90 2.14
N LYS A 157 -17.34 11.93 2.32
CA LYS A 157 -17.09 12.57 3.61
C LYS A 157 -18.39 13.21 4.07
N HIS A 158 -18.70 13.10 5.36
CA HIS A 158 -19.81 13.87 5.92
C HIS A 158 -19.43 15.35 5.88
N ALA A 159 -20.32 16.20 5.37
CA ALA A 159 -20.18 17.64 5.56
C ALA A 159 -20.40 17.91 7.05
N ASN A 160 -19.35 18.28 7.77
CA ASN A 160 -19.53 18.89 9.07
C ASN A 160 -20.15 20.26 8.81
N HIS A 161 -21.48 20.37 8.93
CA HIS A 161 -22.10 21.66 9.20
C HIS A 161 -21.60 22.08 10.58
N LEU A 162 -20.54 22.91 10.60
CA LEU A 162 -20.25 23.74 11.75
C LEU A 162 -21.46 24.66 11.90
N VAL A 163 -22.38 24.30 12.79
CA VAL A 163 -23.32 25.25 13.35
C VAL A 163 -22.46 26.21 14.15
N SER A 164 -22.18 27.37 13.57
CA SER A 164 -21.68 28.52 14.31
C SER A 164 -22.78 28.92 15.30
N GLY A 165 -22.60 28.55 16.56
CA GLY A 165 -23.30 29.13 17.70
C GLY A 165 -22.53 30.34 18.22
#